data_AF-A0A3M0WSU7-F1
#
_entry.id   AF-A0A3M0WSU7-F1
#
_cell.length_a   1.000
_cell.length_b   1.000
_cell.length_c   1.000
_cell.angle_alpha   90.00
_cell.angle_beta   90.00
_cell.angle_gamma   90.00
#
_symmetry.space_group_name_H-M   'P 1'
#
loop_
_entity.id
_entity.type
_entity.pdbx_description
1 polymer ?
#
loop_
_entity_poly.entity_id
_entity_poly.type
_entity_poly.pdbx_seq_one_letter_code
_entity_poly.pdbx_strand_id
1 'polypeptide(L)'
;MFKKILIIVLLFFIEANGQSDSLSIIPDSSLKAGSLHKIFFGKYWRDAWNTQVKVKKLFAKNFTKDYQLVNKFLFNGTTSFLFKDKNSNDYFFSPLKKSKDAFLPDELKQSLSPNILHDQISITFPASEIIAYSLWNNLSGFNFSPEIVVIYNKKDENEYENKPGILINLTVNYDKLITSSKLTGEERLKL
;
A
#
# COMPACT_ATOMS: atom_id res chain seq x y z
N MET A 1 20.39 50.95 -10.75
CA MET A 1 19.58 50.05 -11.60
C MET A 1 19.91 48.58 -11.36
N PHE A 2 21.19 48.18 -11.29
CA PHE A 2 21.63 46.80 -11.02
C PHE A 2 21.13 46.14 -9.73
N LYS A 3 20.98 46.87 -8.61
CA LYS A 3 20.45 46.32 -7.34
C LYS A 3 19.01 45.80 -7.44
N LYS A 4 18.17 46.37 -8.30
CA LYS A 4 16.77 45.91 -8.48
C LYS A 4 16.69 44.62 -9.32
N ILE A 5 17.61 44.43 -10.26
CA ILE A 5 17.69 43.23 -11.10
C ILE A 5 18.20 42.03 -10.27
N LEU A 6 19.17 42.25 -9.37
CA LEU A 6 19.69 41.20 -8.49
C LEU A 6 18.61 40.64 -7.53
N ILE A 7 17.71 41.50 -7.04
CA ILE A 7 16.60 41.10 -6.15
C ILE A 7 15.56 40.25 -6.89
N ILE A 8 15.28 40.55 -8.16
CA ILE A 8 14.34 39.78 -8.98
C ILE A 8 14.91 38.39 -9.29
N VAL A 9 16.21 38.27 -9.57
CA VAL A 9 16.86 36.95 -9.77
C VAL A 9 16.92 36.14 -8.48
N LEU A 10 17.09 36.79 -7.31
CA LEU A 10 17.04 36.10 -6.01
C LEU A 10 15.63 35.65 -5.64
N LEU A 11 14.59 36.43 -5.99
CA LEU A 11 13.19 36.07 -5.75
C LEU A 11 12.73 34.89 -6.63
N PHE A 12 13.24 34.79 -7.86
CA PHE A 12 12.97 33.63 -8.72
C PHE A 12 13.64 32.34 -8.25
N PHE A 13 14.70 32.39 -7.44
CA PHE A 13 15.32 31.20 -6.86
C PHE A 13 14.61 30.66 -5.62
N ILE A 14 13.66 31.42 -5.04
CA ILE A 14 12.94 31.01 -3.83
C ILE A 14 11.71 30.12 -4.18
N GLU A 15 11.25 30.12 -5.43
CA GLU A 15 10.10 29.32 -5.88
C GLU A 15 10.51 27.93 -6.40
N ALA A 16 11.04 27.03 -5.56
CA ALA A 16 11.15 25.61 -5.94
C ALA A 16 11.31 24.59 -4.80
N ASN A 17 10.89 24.90 -3.56
CA ASN A 17 10.77 23.87 -2.50
C ASN A 17 9.30 23.53 -2.19
N GLY A 18 8.43 23.61 -3.19
CA GLY A 18 7.11 22.99 -3.13
C GLY A 18 7.27 21.47 -3.22
N GLN A 19 7.47 20.81 -2.08
CA GLN A 19 7.57 19.36 -2.03
C GLN A 19 6.21 18.79 -2.47
N SER A 20 6.14 18.20 -3.68
CA SER A 20 4.88 17.64 -4.18
C SER A 20 4.26 16.67 -3.17
N ASP A 21 3.00 16.96 -2.81
CA ASP A 21 2.13 16.16 -1.92
C ASP A 21 1.63 14.87 -2.60
N SER A 22 1.97 14.68 -3.87
CA SER A 22 1.67 13.47 -4.62
C SER A 22 2.91 12.87 -5.28
N LEU A 23 2.89 11.56 -5.46
CA LEU A 23 3.93 10.78 -6.16
C LEU A 23 3.25 9.95 -7.26
N SER A 24 3.88 9.86 -8.44
CA SER A 24 3.40 8.94 -9.47
C SER A 24 4.04 7.57 -9.27
N ILE A 25 3.23 6.53 -9.13
CA ILE A 25 3.67 5.16 -8.88
C ILE A 25 3.05 4.21 -9.89
N ILE A 26 3.69 3.05 -10.06
CA ILE A 26 3.11 1.89 -10.74
C ILE A 26 2.94 0.81 -9.65
N PRO A 27 1.74 0.24 -9.44
CA PRO A 27 1.49 -0.72 -8.36
C PRO A 27 2.45 -1.92 -8.35
N ASP A 28 2.61 -2.59 -9.49
CA ASP A 28 3.67 -3.59 -9.70
C ASP A 28 3.97 -3.78 -11.20
N SER A 29 5.05 -3.13 -11.67
CA SER A 29 5.49 -3.25 -13.06
C SER A 29 5.98 -4.65 -13.44
N SER A 30 6.30 -5.50 -12.45
CA SER A 30 6.79 -6.85 -12.72
C SER A 30 5.70 -7.83 -13.14
N LEU A 31 4.43 -7.44 -13.07
CA LEU A 31 3.29 -8.19 -13.60
C LEU A 31 3.03 -7.93 -15.10
N LYS A 32 3.87 -7.13 -15.77
CA LYS A 32 3.77 -6.91 -17.21
C LYS A 32 3.97 -8.23 -17.95
N ALA A 33 3.04 -8.56 -18.85
CA ALA A 33 3.10 -9.78 -19.66
C ALA A 33 2.86 -9.50 -21.14
N GLY A 34 3.57 -10.22 -22.01
CA GLY A 34 3.37 -10.21 -23.46
C GLY A 34 2.16 -11.04 -23.91
N SER A 35 1.80 -10.97 -25.18
CA SER A 35 0.60 -11.63 -25.73
C SER A 35 0.63 -13.15 -25.59
N LEU A 36 1.77 -13.80 -25.83
CA LEU A 36 1.91 -15.26 -25.66
C LEU A 36 1.67 -15.68 -24.21
N HIS A 37 2.29 -14.99 -23.25
CA HIS A 37 2.07 -15.25 -21.81
C HIS A 37 0.59 -15.11 -21.44
N LYS A 38 -0.08 -14.07 -21.94
CA LYS A 38 -1.50 -13.83 -21.70
C LYS A 38 -2.43 -14.89 -22.32
N ILE A 39 -2.00 -15.60 -23.36
CA ILE A 39 -2.75 -16.72 -23.93
C ILE A 39 -2.75 -17.91 -22.95
N PHE A 40 -1.60 -18.22 -22.35
CA PHE A 40 -1.47 -19.37 -21.44
C PHE A 40 -1.94 -19.07 -20.00
N PHE A 41 -1.69 -17.85 -19.51
CA PHE A 41 -1.94 -17.44 -18.12
C PHE A 41 -3.05 -16.39 -17.99
N GLY A 42 -3.85 -16.19 -19.04
CA GLY A 42 -4.94 -15.20 -19.08
C GLY A 42 -4.46 -13.75 -19.14
N LYS A 43 -5.37 -12.81 -19.43
CA LYS A 43 -5.07 -11.36 -19.44
C LYS A 43 -5.09 -10.75 -18.02
N TYR A 44 -6.14 -11.08 -17.26
CA TYR A 44 -6.44 -10.55 -15.92
C TYR A 44 -6.29 -9.03 -15.79
N TRP A 45 -5.98 -8.52 -14.58
CA TRP A 45 -5.84 -7.10 -14.28
C TRP A 45 -4.42 -6.57 -14.44
N ARG A 46 -3.56 -7.26 -15.23
CA ARG A 46 -2.16 -6.85 -15.44
C ARG A 46 -2.06 -5.41 -15.92
N ASP A 47 -3.00 -4.95 -16.76
CA ASP A 47 -3.03 -3.56 -17.23
C ASP A 47 -3.23 -2.57 -16.06
N ALA A 48 -4.11 -2.89 -15.09
CA ALA A 48 -4.31 -2.07 -13.89
C ALA A 48 -3.07 -2.06 -12.97
N TRP A 49 -2.42 -3.22 -12.78
CA TRP A 49 -1.16 -3.33 -12.02
C TRP A 49 0.00 -2.54 -12.63
N ASN A 50 -0.04 -2.31 -13.94
CA ASN A 50 0.99 -1.59 -14.70
C ASN A 50 0.61 -0.14 -15.02
N THR A 51 -0.57 0.32 -14.62
CA THR A 51 -1.02 1.70 -14.88
C THR A 51 -0.36 2.65 -13.89
N GLN A 52 0.26 3.71 -14.40
CA GLN A 52 0.81 4.77 -13.56
C GLN A 52 -0.34 5.57 -12.93
N VAL A 53 -0.31 5.70 -11.61
CA VAL A 53 -1.31 6.45 -10.83
C VAL A 53 -0.62 7.45 -9.92
N LYS A 54 -1.28 8.60 -9.68
CA LYS A 54 -0.83 9.58 -8.68
C LYS A 54 -1.41 9.20 -7.33
N VAL A 55 -0.56 9.08 -6.33
CA VAL A 55 -0.93 8.72 -4.96
C VAL A 55 -0.45 9.78 -3.98
N LYS A 56 -1.11 9.87 -2.82
CA LYS A 56 -0.77 10.82 -1.77
C LYS A 56 0.58 10.45 -1.16
N LYS A 57 1.45 11.44 -0.98
CA LYS A 57 2.78 11.27 -0.40
C LYS A 57 2.76 11.75 1.05
N LEU A 58 2.97 10.82 1.98
CA LEU A 58 3.06 11.11 3.41
C LEU A 58 4.54 11.12 3.80
N PHE A 59 5.06 12.23 4.32
CA PHE A 59 6.45 12.24 4.79
C PHE A 59 6.58 11.43 6.07
N ALA A 60 7.49 10.44 6.09
CA ALA A 60 7.71 9.57 7.24
C ALA A 60 7.98 10.38 8.53
N LYS A 61 8.76 11.47 8.46
CA LYS A 61 9.02 12.36 9.61
C LYS A 61 7.75 12.98 10.22
N ASN A 62 6.73 13.23 9.41
CA ASN A 62 5.45 13.75 9.89
C ASN A 62 4.55 12.60 10.34
N PHE A 63 4.51 11.53 9.54
CA PHE A 63 3.77 10.31 9.85
C PHE A 63 4.17 9.74 11.21
N THR A 64 5.46 9.53 11.49
CA THR A 64 5.92 8.95 12.75
C THR A 64 5.76 9.87 13.98
N LYS A 65 5.46 11.17 13.78
CA LYS A 65 5.08 12.05 14.90
C LYS A 65 3.65 11.83 15.35
N ASP A 66 2.78 11.48 14.41
CA ASP A 66 1.34 11.35 14.63
C ASP A 66 0.91 9.89 14.78
N TYR A 67 1.69 8.95 14.26
CA TYR A 67 1.43 7.53 14.20
C TYR A 67 2.60 6.73 14.78
N GLN A 68 2.30 5.83 15.72
CA GLN A 68 3.23 4.87 16.28
C GLN A 68 3.00 3.49 15.67
N LEU A 69 4.07 2.80 15.23
CA LEU A 69 3.96 1.40 14.83
C LEU A 69 3.65 0.54 16.06
N VAL A 70 2.52 -0.16 16.05
CA VAL A 70 2.06 -1.04 17.12
C VAL A 70 2.38 -2.49 16.82
N ASN A 71 2.18 -2.92 15.58
CA ASN A 71 2.38 -4.31 15.20
C ASN A 71 2.74 -4.45 13.71
N LYS A 72 3.35 -5.58 13.35
CA LYS A 72 3.52 -6.02 11.97
C LYS A 72 3.19 -7.51 11.86
N PHE A 73 2.52 -7.90 10.79
CA PHE A 73 2.13 -9.29 10.58
C PHE A 73 2.04 -9.61 9.09
N LEU A 74 2.21 -10.90 8.76
CA LEU A 74 2.04 -11.37 7.40
C LEU A 74 0.55 -11.46 7.08
N PHE A 75 0.11 -10.74 6.05
CA PHE A 75 -1.28 -10.75 5.60
C PHE A 75 -1.32 -10.70 4.08
N ASN A 76 -2.05 -11.64 3.47
CA ASN A 76 -2.26 -11.70 2.02
C ASN A 76 -0.96 -11.58 1.19
N GLY A 77 0.10 -12.25 1.63
CA GLY A 77 1.38 -12.33 0.91
C GLY A 77 2.29 -11.11 1.07
N THR A 78 2.01 -10.23 2.02
CA THR A 78 2.89 -9.09 2.34
C THR A 78 2.93 -8.81 3.83
N THR A 79 4.02 -8.24 4.32
CA THR A 79 4.09 -7.68 5.67
C THR A 79 3.20 -6.45 5.71
N SER A 80 2.15 -6.50 6.53
CA SER A 80 1.26 -5.36 6.78
C SER A 80 1.53 -4.80 8.18
N PHE A 81 1.24 -3.52 8.35
CA PHE A 81 1.65 -2.72 9.49
C PHE A 81 0.43 -2.10 10.17
N LEU A 82 0.34 -2.25 11.48
CA LEU A 82 -0.67 -1.61 12.30
C LEU A 82 -0.02 -0.42 13.01
N PHE A 83 -0.55 0.76 12.76
CA PHE A 83 -0.19 2.00 13.42
C PHE A 83 -1.30 2.46 14.35
N LYS A 84 -0.93 3.24 15.36
CA LYS A 84 -1.88 3.91 16.25
C LYS A 84 -1.58 5.40 16.29
N ASP A 85 -2.61 6.21 16.14
CA ASP A 85 -2.45 7.66 16.24
C ASP A 85 -2.43 8.15 17.70
N LYS A 86 -2.19 9.46 17.89
CA LYS A 86 -2.23 10.12 19.21
C LYS A 86 -3.56 9.97 19.95
N ASN A 87 -4.66 9.76 19.23
CA ASN A 87 -6.01 9.58 19.77
C ASN A 87 -6.36 8.09 19.97
N SER A 88 -5.37 7.20 19.84
CA SER A 88 -5.53 5.75 19.93
C SER A 88 -6.37 5.09 18.82
N ASN A 89 -6.59 5.77 17.70
CA ASN A 89 -7.23 5.16 16.53
C ASN A 89 -6.23 4.25 15.80
N ASP A 90 -6.72 3.13 15.29
CA ASP A 90 -5.92 2.13 14.59
C ASP A 90 -5.87 2.43 13.09
N TYR A 91 -4.69 2.29 12.49
CA TYR A 91 -4.45 2.49 11.06
C TYR A 91 -3.70 1.31 10.48
N PHE A 92 -4.31 0.63 9.54
CA PHE A 92 -3.71 -0.52 8.87
C PHE A 92 -3.12 -0.11 7.53
N PHE A 93 -1.84 -0.37 7.34
CA PHE A 93 -1.13 -0.16 6.09
C PHE A 93 -0.73 -1.50 5.47
N SER A 94 -1.22 -1.78 4.27
CA SER A 94 -0.82 -2.95 3.49
C SER A 94 -0.19 -2.53 2.16
N PRO A 95 1.08 -2.88 1.91
CA PRO A 95 1.71 -2.64 0.61
C PRO A 95 0.93 -3.28 -0.55
N LEU A 96 0.86 -2.57 -1.67
CA LEU A 96 0.22 -3.06 -2.91
C LEU A 96 0.98 -4.26 -3.47
N LYS A 97 2.30 -4.11 -3.63
CA LYS A 97 3.17 -5.17 -4.13
C LYS A 97 3.29 -6.29 -3.09
N LYS A 98 2.90 -7.51 -3.49
CA LYS A 98 3.01 -8.71 -2.65
C LYS A 98 4.36 -9.40 -2.87
N SER A 99 4.87 -10.08 -1.84
CA SER A 99 6.11 -10.84 -1.95
C SER A 99 5.88 -12.10 -2.78
N LYS A 100 6.86 -12.46 -3.61
CA LYS A 100 6.78 -13.64 -4.49
C LYS A 100 6.90 -14.97 -3.74
N ASP A 101 7.45 -14.91 -2.55
CA ASP A 101 7.97 -16.03 -1.77
C ASP A 101 7.46 -16.05 -0.32
N ALA A 102 6.53 -15.14 0.03
CA ALA A 102 6.03 -14.97 1.40
C ALA A 102 5.48 -16.28 2.02
N PHE A 103 5.00 -17.21 1.20
CA PHE A 103 4.41 -18.48 1.63
C PHE A 103 5.18 -19.71 1.14
N LEU A 104 6.34 -19.52 0.51
CA LEU A 104 7.11 -20.63 -0.03
C LEU A 104 8.07 -21.20 1.02
N PRO A 105 8.16 -22.54 1.16
CA PRO A 105 9.28 -23.21 1.82
C PRO A 105 10.62 -22.79 1.18
N ASP A 106 11.69 -22.78 1.97
CA ASP A 106 13.01 -22.30 1.53
C ASP A 106 13.54 -23.05 0.30
N GLU A 107 13.19 -24.34 0.19
CA GLU A 107 13.57 -25.20 -0.93
C GLU A 107 12.94 -24.74 -2.26
N LEU A 108 11.76 -24.12 -2.21
CA LEU A 108 11.02 -23.68 -3.39
C LEU A 108 11.32 -22.24 -3.79
N LYS A 109 11.95 -21.44 -2.92
CA LYS A 109 12.27 -20.02 -3.19
C LYS A 109 13.21 -19.83 -4.38
N GLN A 110 14.05 -20.84 -4.68
CA GLN A 110 15.00 -20.80 -5.80
C GLN A 110 14.47 -21.46 -7.09
N SER A 111 13.22 -21.93 -7.09
CA SER A 111 12.60 -22.62 -8.23
C SER A 111 11.80 -21.68 -9.15
N LEU A 112 11.04 -22.22 -10.11
CA LEU A 112 10.08 -21.45 -10.91
C LEU A 112 8.79 -21.09 -10.17
N SER A 113 8.51 -21.77 -9.05
CA SER A 113 7.28 -21.59 -8.25
C SER A 113 7.02 -20.14 -7.81
N PRO A 114 8.00 -19.34 -7.36
CA PRO A 114 7.76 -17.94 -7.00
C PRO A 114 7.24 -17.09 -8.16
N ASN A 115 7.68 -17.36 -9.40
CA ASN A 115 7.23 -16.60 -10.56
C ASN A 115 5.80 -16.96 -10.96
N ILE A 116 5.43 -18.24 -10.87
CA ILE A 116 4.07 -18.69 -11.14
C ILE A 116 3.10 -18.14 -10.08
N LEU A 117 3.47 -18.21 -8.79
CA LEU A 117 2.67 -17.65 -7.70
C LEU A 117 2.54 -16.14 -7.80
N HIS A 118 3.62 -15.44 -8.16
CA HIS A 118 3.58 -14.00 -8.39
C HIS A 118 2.66 -13.65 -9.57
N ASP A 119 2.64 -14.43 -10.64
CA ASP A 119 1.71 -14.21 -11.77
C ASP A 119 0.23 -14.29 -11.34
N GLN A 120 -0.11 -15.12 -10.34
CA GLN A 120 -1.48 -15.23 -9.83
C GLN A 120 -1.98 -13.94 -9.15
N ILE A 121 -1.09 -13.05 -8.68
CA ILE A 121 -1.50 -11.75 -8.12
C ILE A 121 -2.28 -10.93 -9.15
N SER A 122 -1.97 -11.10 -10.44
CA SER A 122 -2.63 -10.37 -11.51
C SER A 122 -4.12 -10.66 -11.67
N ILE A 123 -4.63 -11.74 -11.08
CA ILE A 123 -6.06 -12.08 -11.00
C ILE A 123 -6.81 -11.10 -10.10
N THR A 124 -6.13 -10.49 -9.12
CA THR A 124 -6.72 -9.51 -8.21
C THR A 124 -6.61 -8.09 -8.77
N PHE A 125 -7.58 -7.24 -8.44
CA PHE A 125 -7.53 -5.83 -8.79
C PHE A 125 -6.77 -5.04 -7.70
N PRO A 126 -5.75 -4.22 -8.05
CA PRO A 126 -4.85 -3.59 -7.07
C PRO A 126 -5.53 -2.61 -6.11
N ALA A 127 -6.70 -2.09 -6.43
CA ALA A 127 -7.47 -1.17 -5.59
C ALA A 127 -8.82 -1.76 -5.16
N SER A 128 -8.88 -3.08 -5.00
CA SER A 128 -10.11 -3.80 -4.65
C SER A 128 -10.75 -3.32 -3.35
N GLU A 129 -9.93 -2.94 -2.37
CA GLU A 129 -10.33 -2.49 -1.05
C GLU A 129 -11.05 -1.14 -1.11
N ILE A 130 -10.67 -0.28 -2.05
CA ILE A 130 -11.33 1.01 -2.29
C ILE A 130 -12.69 0.81 -2.94
N ILE A 131 -12.77 -0.11 -3.91
CA ILE A 131 -14.05 -0.47 -4.54
C ILE A 131 -14.98 -1.10 -3.48
N ALA A 132 -14.46 -2.05 -2.70
CA ALA A 132 -15.22 -2.70 -1.63
C ALA A 132 -15.75 -1.68 -0.63
N TYR A 133 -14.93 -0.71 -0.22
CA TYR A 133 -15.37 0.39 0.63
C TYR A 133 -16.50 1.21 0.02
N SER A 134 -16.40 1.59 -1.26
CA SER A 134 -17.45 2.37 -1.93
C SER A 134 -18.81 1.66 -1.96
N LEU A 135 -18.80 0.33 -1.97
CA LEU A 135 -20.01 -0.50 -1.89
C LEU A 135 -20.51 -0.62 -0.44
N TRP A 136 -19.60 -0.83 0.52
CA TRP A 136 -19.94 -1.14 1.91
C TRP A 136 -20.30 0.08 2.77
N ASN A 137 -19.71 1.25 2.51
CA ASN A 137 -19.97 2.48 3.25
C ASN A 137 -21.44 2.91 3.18
N ASN A 138 -22.13 2.53 2.10
CA ASN A 138 -23.55 2.83 1.91
C ASN A 138 -24.48 1.86 2.65
N LEU A 139 -23.97 0.72 3.11
CA LEU A 139 -24.77 -0.40 3.63
C LEU A 139 -24.55 -0.67 5.11
N SER A 140 -23.41 -0.27 5.65
CA SER A 140 -22.97 -0.68 6.97
C SER A 140 -22.34 0.51 7.69
N GLY A 141 -22.71 0.76 8.94
CA GLY A 141 -22.18 1.86 9.77
C GLY A 141 -20.68 1.75 10.10
N PHE A 142 -19.91 0.99 9.31
CA PHE A 142 -18.48 0.87 9.40
C PHE A 142 -17.82 2.09 8.76
N ASN A 143 -17.23 2.93 9.59
CA ASN A 143 -16.47 4.09 9.15
C ASN A 143 -14.99 3.71 9.02
N PHE A 144 -14.60 3.19 7.86
CA PHE A 144 -13.19 3.11 7.46
C PHE A 144 -13.00 3.92 6.18
N SER A 145 -11.80 4.42 5.87
CA SER A 145 -11.56 5.18 4.64
C SER A 145 -10.22 4.72 4.05
N PRO A 146 -10.24 3.82 3.05
CA PRO A 146 -9.02 3.35 2.40
C PRO A 146 -8.45 4.43 1.47
N GLU A 147 -7.18 4.78 1.66
CA GLU A 147 -6.43 5.68 0.79
C GLU A 147 -5.20 4.96 0.24
N ILE A 148 -4.89 5.14 -1.06
CA ILE A 148 -3.58 4.72 -1.59
C ILE A 148 -2.57 5.81 -1.27
N VAL A 149 -1.54 5.44 -0.51
CA VAL A 149 -0.50 6.36 -0.04
C VAL A 149 0.89 5.78 -0.24
N VAL A 150 1.90 6.64 -0.18
CA VAL A 150 3.31 6.27 -0.02
C VAL A 150 3.84 6.99 1.20
N ILE A 151 4.34 6.23 2.18
CA ILE A 151 5.07 6.79 3.33
C ILE A 151 6.51 7.03 2.90
N TYR A 152 6.82 8.25 2.47
CA TYR A 152 8.09 8.61 1.87
C TYR A 152 9.17 8.94 2.90
N ASN A 153 10.33 8.29 2.79
CA ASN A 153 11.54 8.61 3.54
C ASN A 153 12.76 8.54 2.62
N LYS A 154 13.61 9.57 2.60
CA LYS A 154 14.81 9.59 1.75
C LYS A 154 15.78 8.45 2.05
N LYS A 155 15.81 7.95 3.29
CA LYS A 155 16.77 6.94 3.73
C LYS A 155 16.24 5.50 3.68
N ASP A 156 14.93 5.31 3.50
CA ASP A 156 14.28 3.99 3.44
C ASP A 156 14.66 3.08 4.62
N GLU A 157 14.53 3.59 5.85
CA GLU A 157 15.00 2.93 7.08
C GLU A 157 13.99 1.87 7.59
N ASN A 158 12.72 1.95 7.17
CA ASN A 158 11.67 1.03 7.60
C ASN A 158 11.06 0.25 6.43
N GLU A 159 10.63 -0.99 6.70
CA GLU A 159 10.07 -1.91 5.68
C GLU A 159 8.81 -1.37 4.96
N TYR A 160 8.07 -0.43 5.54
CA TYR A 160 6.87 0.16 4.94
C TYR A 160 7.14 1.45 4.13
N GLU A 161 8.35 2.02 4.26
CA GLU A 161 8.69 3.27 3.59
C GLU A 161 8.86 3.07 2.08
N ASN A 162 8.55 4.14 1.34
CA ASN A 162 8.68 4.25 -0.12
C ASN A 162 7.93 3.18 -0.94
N LYS A 163 7.09 2.37 -0.29
CA LYS A 163 6.20 1.41 -0.94
C LYS A 163 4.81 2.01 -1.10
N PRO A 164 4.19 1.92 -2.29
CA PRO A 164 2.78 2.24 -2.41
C PRO A 164 1.97 1.18 -1.65
N GLY A 165 0.99 1.63 -0.87
CA GLY A 165 0.13 0.77 -0.09
C GLY A 165 -1.21 1.41 0.21
N ILE A 166 -2.14 0.59 0.69
CA ILE A 166 -3.46 1.04 1.12
C ILE A 166 -3.38 1.28 2.62
N LEU A 167 -3.69 2.51 3.03
CA LEU A 167 -3.84 2.93 4.42
C LEU A 167 -5.33 2.99 4.76
N ILE A 168 -5.75 2.27 5.80
CA ILE A 168 -7.13 2.17 6.22
C ILE A 168 -7.22 2.65 7.67
N ASN A 169 -8.01 3.68 7.93
CA ASN A 169 -8.42 4.02 9.30
C ASN A 169 -9.46 2.99 9.77
N LEU A 170 -9.17 2.33 10.88
CA LEU A 170 -10.02 1.33 11.49
C LEU A 170 -10.64 1.96 12.73
N THR A 171 -11.88 2.41 12.60
CA THR A 171 -12.69 2.83 13.75
C THR A 171 -13.12 1.62 14.61
N VAL A 172 -12.77 0.40 14.21
CA VAL A 172 -13.11 -0.84 14.91
C VAL A 172 -11.88 -1.37 15.63
N ASN A 173 -12.04 -1.68 16.91
CA ASN A 173 -11.00 -2.25 17.75
C ASN A 173 -10.42 -3.54 17.12
N TYR A 174 -9.16 -3.47 16.68
CA TYR A 174 -8.50 -4.53 15.91
C TYR A 174 -8.24 -5.81 16.73
N ASP A 175 -8.27 -5.72 18.07
CA ASP A 175 -8.12 -6.88 18.96
C ASP A 175 -9.20 -7.94 18.68
N LYS A 176 -10.41 -7.52 18.27
CA LYS A 176 -11.49 -8.43 17.87
C LYS A 176 -11.20 -9.13 16.53
N LEU A 177 -10.59 -8.45 15.56
CA LEU A 177 -10.27 -9.01 14.25
C LEU A 177 -9.10 -9.99 14.31
N ILE A 178 -8.05 -9.67 15.07
CA ILE A 178 -6.91 -10.58 15.28
C ILE A 178 -7.37 -11.86 15.98
N THR A 179 -8.26 -11.74 16.98
CA THR A 179 -8.85 -12.90 17.66
C THR A 179 -9.59 -13.80 16.66
N SER A 180 -10.39 -13.22 15.75
CA SER A 180 -11.09 -13.99 14.70
C SER A 180 -10.17 -14.68 13.69
N SER A 181 -9.00 -14.09 13.41
CA SER A 181 -8.03 -14.67 12.48
C SER A 181 -7.33 -15.91 13.03
N LYS A 182 -7.24 -16.02 14.37
CA LYS A 182 -6.74 -17.19 15.10
C LYS A 182 -7.79 -18.28 15.34
N LEU A 183 -9.06 -18.00 15.06
CA LEU A 183 -10.14 -18.97 15.14
C LEU A 183 -10.06 -19.97 13.98
N THR A 184 -10.30 -21.24 14.30
CA THR A 184 -10.46 -22.33 13.34
C THR A 184 -11.68 -22.08 12.42
N GLY A 185 -11.73 -22.76 11.28
CA GLY A 185 -12.80 -22.57 10.29
C GLY A 185 -14.22 -22.75 10.85
N GLU A 186 -14.41 -23.63 11.83
CA GLU A 186 -15.70 -23.87 12.49
C GLU A 186 -16.11 -22.76 13.45
N GLU A 187 -15.14 -22.12 14.10
CA GLU A 187 -15.38 -21.04 15.05
C GLU A 187 -15.77 -19.73 14.35
N ARG A 188 -15.38 -19.56 13.08
CA ARG A 188 -15.78 -18.40 12.26
C ARG A 188 -17.24 -18.43 11.82
N LEU A 189 -17.87 -19.61 11.76
CA LEU A 189 -19.27 -19.77 11.33
C LEU A 189 -20.30 -19.51 12.44
N LYS A 190 -19.84 -19.23 13.66
CA LYS A 190 -20.70 -19.00 14.85
C LYS A 190 -20.80 -17.53 15.28
N LEU A 191 -20.19 -16.62 14.53
CA LEU A 191 -20.29 -15.15 14.69
C LEU A 191 -21.21 -14.57 13.63
#